data_AF-A0A3B8UU87-F1
#
_entry.id   AF-A0A3B8UU87-F1
#
_cell.length_a   1.000
_cell.length_b   1.000
_cell.length_c   1.000
_cell.angle_alpha   90.00
_cell.angle_beta   90.00
_cell.angle_gamma   90.00
#
_symmetry.space_group_name_H-M   'P 1'
#
loop_
_entity.id
_entity.type
_entity.pdbx_description
1 polymer ?
#
loop_
_entity_poly.entity_id
_entity_poly.type
_entity_poly.pdbx_seq_one_letter_code
_entity_poly.pdbx_strand_id
1 'polypeptide(L)'
;TNCLMPPKSSYADRVFTTEVVAFPGAVHIDEKKDFTPVIKKALELGGYKENQTLKGINGGTKVTTGFGHLAILSHANTIVDAVKSGAISHFFLVAGCDGAKPGRNYYTDFVKQTPSDSIILTLACGKFRFNDLNLGEINGLPRLMDMGQCNDAYGAIQVALALADAFGCTVNELPLSFVLSWYEQKAVCILLTLLHLGIKNIRLGPSLPAFLSPNILNLLVEKYGIAPITTPEEDIKALINTP
;
A
#
# COMPACT_ATOMS: atom_id res chain seq x y z
N THR A 1 6.62 13.78 8.40
CA THR A 1 7.74 13.21 7.61
C THR A 1 7.60 13.63 6.15
N ASN A 2 8.43 13.12 5.24
CA ASN A 2 8.11 13.18 3.80
C ASN A 2 6.69 12.62 3.53
N CYS A 3 5.95 13.10 2.53
CA CYS A 3 6.38 13.91 1.39
C CYS A 3 5.81 15.33 1.42
N LEU A 4 6.68 16.34 1.56
CA LEU A 4 6.32 17.74 1.41
C LEU A 4 6.68 18.19 -0.01
N MET A 5 5.67 18.56 -0.80
CA MET A 5 5.87 19.26 -2.07
C MET A 5 6.09 20.75 -1.80
N PRO A 6 6.79 21.50 -2.68
CA PRO A 6 6.90 22.94 -2.56
C PRO A 6 5.51 23.59 -2.35
N PRO A 7 5.27 24.22 -1.19
CA PRO A 7 3.98 24.84 -0.89
C PRO A 7 3.63 25.92 -1.92
N LYS A 8 2.38 25.95 -2.37
CA LYS A 8 1.89 27.08 -3.20
C LYS A 8 1.74 28.31 -2.32
N SER A 9 1.90 29.49 -2.92
CA SER A 9 1.71 30.77 -2.24
C SER A 9 0.36 30.90 -1.52
N SER A 10 -0.69 30.25 -2.04
CA SER A 10 -2.03 30.25 -1.45
C SER A 10 -2.18 29.50 -0.12
N TYR A 11 -1.16 28.76 0.33
CA TYR A 11 -1.19 28.06 1.61
C TYR A 11 0.16 27.96 2.33
N ALA A 12 1.22 28.56 1.79
CA ALA A 12 2.57 28.46 2.35
C ALA A 12 2.66 29.04 3.78
N ASP A 13 1.86 30.05 4.10
CA ASP A 13 1.79 30.73 5.40
C ASP A 13 1.24 29.85 6.54
N ARG A 14 0.70 28.68 6.21
CA ARG A 14 0.09 27.72 7.12
C ARG A 14 0.63 26.30 6.93
N VAL A 15 1.84 26.17 6.37
CA VAL A 15 2.62 24.94 6.39
C VAL A 15 3.58 24.98 7.57
N PHE A 16 3.50 23.97 8.43
CA PHE A 16 4.39 23.78 9.56
C PHE A 16 5.25 22.53 9.32
N THR A 17 6.51 22.59 9.74
CA THR A 17 7.43 21.46 9.67
C THR A 17 7.90 21.07 11.07
N THR A 18 8.41 19.86 11.25
CA THR A 18 8.93 19.37 12.54
C THR A 18 9.86 18.18 12.28
N GLU A 19 10.68 17.82 13.27
CA GLU A 19 11.67 16.74 13.18
C GLU A 19 12.60 16.96 11.97
N VAL A 20 12.82 15.94 11.16
CA VAL A 20 13.68 16.01 9.97
C VAL A 20 13.07 16.74 8.76
N VAL A 21 11.81 17.19 8.85
CA VAL A 21 11.15 17.91 7.75
C VAL A 21 11.49 19.40 7.86
N ALA A 22 11.89 20.01 6.76
CA ALA A 22 12.13 21.44 6.66
C ALA A 22 11.78 21.98 5.26
N PHE A 23 11.39 23.25 5.20
CA PHE A 23 11.21 23.98 3.93
C PHE A 23 11.46 25.47 4.17
N PRO A 24 12.19 26.18 3.28
CA PRO A 24 12.46 27.61 3.45
C PRO A 24 11.19 28.44 3.63
N GLY A 25 11.14 29.25 4.68
CA GLY A 25 10.00 30.10 5.02
C GLY A 25 8.84 29.41 5.75
N ALA A 26 8.86 28.07 5.89
CA ALA A 26 7.89 27.38 6.74
C ALA A 26 8.25 27.51 8.22
N VAL A 27 7.25 27.62 9.09
CA VAL A 27 7.46 27.62 10.53
C VAL A 27 7.89 26.21 10.97
N HIS A 28 9.01 26.11 11.69
CA HIS A 28 9.51 24.83 12.22
C HIS A 28 9.15 24.67 13.70
N ILE A 29 8.46 23.58 14.04
CA ILE A 29 8.14 23.16 15.39
C ILE A 29 9.27 22.25 15.86
N ASP A 30 9.98 22.69 16.91
CA ASP A 30 11.15 22.03 17.45
C ASP A 30 10.82 20.72 18.20
N GLU A 31 11.86 20.11 18.77
CA GLU A 31 11.80 18.87 19.55
C GLU A 31 10.87 18.93 20.77
N LYS A 32 10.59 20.12 21.31
CA LYS A 32 9.65 20.28 22.44
C LYS A 32 8.21 20.10 22.00
N LYS A 33 7.93 20.15 20.69
CA LYS A 33 6.60 20.01 20.11
C LYS A 33 5.58 20.98 20.68
N ASP A 34 6.01 22.22 20.93
CA ASP A 34 5.07 23.30 21.24
C ASP A 34 4.27 23.65 19.99
N PHE A 35 3.06 23.09 19.89
CA PHE A 35 2.14 23.31 18.79
C PHE A 35 1.32 24.61 18.91
N THR A 36 1.64 25.50 19.85
CA THR A 36 0.97 26.79 20.01
C THR A 36 0.85 27.58 18.69
N PRO A 37 1.90 27.69 17.83
CA PRO A 37 1.78 28.39 16.55
C PRO A 37 0.75 27.75 15.60
N VAL A 38 0.67 26.41 15.57
CA VAL A 38 -0.28 25.66 14.75
C VAL A 38 -1.71 25.93 15.21
N ILE A 39 -1.95 25.85 16.52
CA ILE A 39 -3.26 26.07 17.13
C ILE A 39 -3.75 27.50 16.88
N LYS A 40 -2.90 28.50 17.10
CA LYS A 40 -3.24 29.92 16.84
C LYS A 40 -3.61 30.16 15.38
N LYS A 41 -2.84 29.63 14.43
CA LYS A 41 -3.14 29.75 13.00
C LYS A 41 -4.44 29.03 12.64
N ALA A 42 -4.72 27.86 13.22
CA ALA A 42 -5.98 27.16 12.99
C ALA A 42 -7.21 27.97 13.49
N LEU A 43 -7.11 28.59 14.67
CA LEU A 43 -8.18 29.46 15.21
C LEU A 43 -8.38 30.71 14.36
N GLU A 44 -7.31 31.33 13.88
CA GLU A 44 -7.35 32.48 12.96
C GLU A 44 -8.09 32.15 11.65
N LEU A 45 -7.89 30.94 11.11
CA LEU A 45 -8.47 30.52 9.83
C LEU A 45 -9.96 30.14 9.92
N GLY A 46 -10.49 29.85 11.11
CA GLY A 46 -11.94 29.62 11.34
C GLY A 46 -12.54 28.34 10.74
N GLY A 47 -11.76 27.51 10.02
CA GLY A 47 -12.21 26.23 9.46
C GLY A 47 -13.21 26.36 8.30
N TYR A 48 -13.91 25.26 7.99
CA TYR A 48 -14.98 25.26 6.98
C TYR A 48 -16.32 25.69 7.59
N LYS A 49 -17.06 26.56 6.89
CA LYS A 49 -18.41 27.01 7.31
C LYS A 49 -19.44 25.88 7.31
N GLU A 50 -19.26 24.93 6.41
CA GLU A 50 -20.15 23.79 6.20
C GLU A 50 -19.33 22.52 6.03
N ASN A 51 -19.94 21.38 6.36
CA ASN A 51 -19.32 20.07 6.17
C ASN A 51 -18.88 19.88 4.71
N GLN A 52 -17.59 19.59 4.52
CA GLN A 52 -17.03 19.32 3.21
C GLN A 52 -17.01 17.80 2.98
N THR A 53 -17.82 17.32 2.05
CA THR A 53 -17.77 15.92 1.62
C THR A 53 -16.81 15.81 0.44
N LEU A 54 -15.61 15.30 0.69
CA LEU A 54 -14.64 14.96 -0.35
C LEU A 54 -14.78 13.49 -0.74
N LYS A 55 -14.71 13.22 -2.03
CA LYS A 55 -14.69 11.86 -2.57
C LYS A 55 -13.24 11.43 -2.83
N GLY A 56 -12.96 10.15 -2.67
CA GLY A 56 -11.75 9.55 -3.22
C GLY A 56 -11.77 9.59 -4.75
N ILE A 57 -10.66 9.18 -5.37
CA ILE A 57 -10.48 9.31 -6.83
C ILE A 57 -11.46 8.43 -7.63
N ASN A 58 -12.06 7.42 -7.00
CA ASN A 58 -13.06 6.53 -7.59
C ASN A 58 -14.49 6.90 -7.19
N GLY A 59 -14.69 8.04 -6.51
CA GLY A 59 -16.00 8.54 -6.12
C GLY A 59 -16.51 8.03 -4.77
N GLY A 60 -15.73 7.22 -4.05
CA GLY A 60 -16.12 6.72 -2.73
C GLY A 60 -16.05 7.81 -1.65
N THR A 61 -16.95 7.73 -0.67
CA THR A 61 -17.04 8.69 0.45
C THR A 61 -16.69 8.08 1.81
N LYS A 62 -16.42 6.76 1.84
CA LYS A 62 -16.09 6.00 3.04
C LYS A 62 -14.99 4.99 2.70
N VAL A 63 -14.08 4.80 3.65
CA VAL A 63 -13.03 3.78 3.59
C VAL A 63 -13.05 2.98 4.89
N THR A 64 -12.84 1.67 4.80
CA THR A 64 -12.67 0.80 5.97
C THR A 64 -11.18 0.57 6.16
N THR A 65 -10.67 0.77 7.38
CA THR A 65 -9.24 0.68 7.71
C THR A 65 -9.05 -0.03 9.06
N GLY A 66 -7.81 -0.32 9.43
CA GLY A 66 -7.49 -0.90 10.74
C GLY A 66 -7.24 -2.41 10.70
N PHE A 67 -6.99 -3.00 9.53
CA PHE A 67 -6.63 -4.40 9.37
C PHE A 67 -5.13 -4.62 9.63
N GLY A 68 -4.62 -4.08 10.73
CA GLY A 68 -3.27 -4.39 11.20
C GLY A 68 -3.13 -5.88 11.53
N HIS A 69 -1.90 -6.37 11.65
CA HIS A 69 -1.63 -7.81 11.81
C HIS A 69 -2.42 -8.47 12.96
N LEU A 70 -2.55 -7.84 14.13
CA LEU A 70 -3.36 -8.41 15.22
C LEU A 70 -4.84 -8.55 14.87
N ALA A 71 -5.42 -7.58 14.16
CA ALA A 71 -6.81 -7.61 13.75
C ALA A 71 -7.07 -8.69 12.67
N ILE A 72 -6.12 -8.91 11.76
CA ILE A 72 -6.21 -9.99 10.78
C ILE A 72 -6.01 -11.35 11.48
N LEU A 73 -4.99 -11.48 12.31
CA LEU A 73 -4.66 -12.74 12.99
C LEU A 73 -5.76 -13.17 13.98
N SER A 74 -6.51 -12.24 14.57
CA SER A 74 -7.68 -12.60 15.40
C SER A 74 -8.80 -13.28 14.59
N HIS A 75 -8.77 -13.18 13.25
CA HIS A 75 -9.67 -13.85 12.32
C HIS A 75 -8.97 -14.94 11.50
N ALA A 76 -7.78 -15.40 11.90
CA ALA A 76 -6.97 -16.36 11.15
C ALA A 76 -7.74 -17.64 10.83
N ASN A 77 -8.49 -18.20 11.79
CA ASN A 77 -9.30 -19.41 11.55
C ASN A 77 -10.34 -19.18 10.45
N THR A 78 -11.08 -18.06 10.50
CA THR A 78 -12.06 -17.71 9.46
C THR A 78 -11.40 -17.57 8.09
N ILE A 79 -10.21 -16.97 8.02
CA ILE A 79 -9.45 -16.82 6.78
C ILE A 79 -9.00 -18.18 6.25
N VAL A 80 -8.42 -19.02 7.12
CA VAL A 80 -7.96 -20.37 6.77
C VAL A 80 -9.11 -21.24 6.28
N ASP A 81 -10.26 -21.21 6.95
CA ASP A 81 -11.45 -21.95 6.55
C ASP A 81 -12.02 -21.46 5.22
N ALA A 82 -12.03 -20.14 4.99
CA ALA A 82 -12.44 -19.56 3.72
C ALA A 82 -11.52 -19.96 2.56
N VAL A 83 -10.21 -20.08 2.79
CA VAL A 83 -9.27 -20.60 1.77
C VAL A 83 -9.47 -22.09 1.55
N LYS A 84 -9.54 -22.90 2.62
CA LYS A 84 -9.72 -24.37 2.52
C LYS A 84 -11.04 -24.76 1.85
N SER A 85 -12.08 -23.98 2.04
CA SER A 85 -13.38 -24.18 1.38
C SER A 85 -13.43 -23.70 -0.06
N GLY A 86 -12.40 -22.98 -0.54
CA GLY A 86 -12.38 -22.36 -1.86
C GLY A 86 -13.20 -21.07 -1.96
N ALA A 87 -13.70 -20.53 -0.84
CA ALA A 87 -14.40 -19.24 -0.82
C ALA A 87 -13.45 -18.06 -1.08
N ILE A 88 -12.18 -18.18 -0.66
CA ILE A 88 -11.09 -17.28 -1.05
C ILE A 88 -10.11 -18.07 -1.90
N SER A 89 -10.00 -17.71 -3.18
CA SER A 89 -9.07 -18.37 -4.11
C SER A 89 -7.68 -17.75 -4.10
N HIS A 90 -7.57 -16.44 -3.83
CA HIS A 90 -6.30 -15.72 -3.94
C HIS A 90 -6.23 -14.46 -3.06
N PHE A 91 -5.01 -14.11 -2.66
CA PHE A 91 -4.68 -12.83 -2.04
C PHE A 91 -3.77 -12.02 -2.96
N PHE A 92 -4.03 -10.73 -3.09
CA PHE A 92 -3.14 -9.79 -3.74
C PHE A 92 -2.66 -8.75 -2.74
N LEU A 93 -1.37 -8.70 -2.48
CA LEU A 93 -0.76 -7.55 -1.83
C LEU A 93 -0.54 -6.45 -2.89
N VAL A 94 -1.50 -5.54 -2.99
CA VAL A 94 -1.40 -4.33 -3.82
C VAL A 94 -0.99 -3.18 -2.91
N ALA A 95 0.30 -2.84 -2.90
CA ALA A 95 0.87 -1.99 -1.85
C ALA A 95 1.96 -1.05 -2.35
N GLY A 96 2.40 -0.15 -1.47
CA GLY A 96 3.57 0.69 -1.68
C GLY A 96 3.24 2.16 -1.88
N CYS A 97 4.04 2.90 -2.65
CA CYS A 97 3.95 4.36 -2.70
C CYS A 97 3.29 4.90 -3.97
N ASP A 98 2.36 5.85 -3.79
CA ASP A 98 1.80 6.65 -4.88
C ASP A 98 2.72 7.82 -5.29
N GLY A 99 2.45 8.40 -6.45
CA GLY A 99 3.15 9.58 -6.96
C GLY A 99 2.51 10.17 -8.22
N ALA A 100 3.10 11.23 -8.75
CA ALA A 100 2.53 11.97 -9.90
C ALA A 100 2.81 11.33 -11.27
N LYS A 101 3.73 10.36 -11.36
CA LYS A 101 4.11 9.74 -12.63
C LYS A 101 2.88 9.06 -13.29
N PRO A 102 2.60 9.32 -14.59
CA PRO A 102 1.56 8.62 -15.33
C PRO A 102 1.73 7.09 -15.33
N GLY A 103 0.64 6.37 -15.57
CA GLY A 103 0.61 4.90 -15.58
C GLY A 103 0.14 4.26 -14.27
N ARG A 104 -0.06 5.04 -13.20
CA ARG A 104 -0.52 4.53 -11.89
C ARG A 104 -2.01 4.19 -11.83
N ASN A 105 -2.79 4.55 -12.85
CA ASN A 105 -4.18 4.06 -13.00
C ASN A 105 -4.22 2.53 -13.15
N TYR A 106 -3.11 1.92 -13.60
CA TYR A 106 -2.91 0.48 -13.56
C TYR A 106 -3.36 -0.13 -12.22
N TYR A 107 -3.01 0.45 -11.07
CA TYR A 107 -3.32 -0.14 -9.76
C TYR A 107 -4.82 -0.08 -9.45
N THR A 108 -5.50 0.99 -9.87
CA THR A 108 -6.96 1.10 -9.78
C THR A 108 -7.63 0.03 -10.64
N ASP A 109 -7.18 -0.10 -11.89
CA ASP A 109 -7.76 -1.01 -12.87
C ASP A 109 -7.46 -2.48 -12.52
N PHE A 110 -6.26 -2.77 -12.00
CA PHE A 110 -5.87 -4.06 -11.45
C PHE A 110 -6.81 -4.48 -10.32
N VAL A 111 -6.99 -3.62 -9.31
CA VAL A 111 -7.85 -3.93 -8.16
C VAL A 111 -9.30 -4.18 -8.60
N LYS A 112 -9.84 -3.38 -9.53
CA LYS A 112 -11.20 -3.58 -10.08
C LYS A 112 -11.38 -4.90 -10.82
N GLN A 113 -10.32 -5.39 -11.47
CA GLN A 113 -10.36 -6.61 -12.29
C GLN A 113 -10.01 -7.88 -11.51
N THR A 114 -9.57 -7.78 -10.26
CA THR A 114 -9.28 -8.96 -9.44
C THR A 114 -10.52 -9.86 -9.27
N PRO A 115 -10.33 -11.20 -9.27
CA PRO A 115 -11.43 -12.16 -9.11
C PRO A 115 -12.30 -11.85 -7.89
N SER A 116 -13.62 -12.01 -8.00
CA SER A 116 -14.58 -11.66 -6.93
C SER A 116 -14.40 -12.48 -5.65
N ASP A 117 -13.73 -13.62 -5.75
CA ASP A 117 -13.34 -14.55 -4.69
C ASP A 117 -11.90 -14.31 -4.20
N SER A 118 -11.30 -13.15 -4.50
CA SER A 118 -9.98 -12.76 -4.00
C SER A 118 -10.03 -11.61 -2.99
N ILE A 119 -9.01 -11.55 -2.12
CA ILE A 119 -8.79 -10.48 -1.13
C ILE A 119 -7.62 -9.60 -1.55
N ILE A 120 -7.79 -8.29 -1.42
CA ILE A 120 -6.76 -7.27 -1.58
C ILE A 120 -6.24 -6.86 -0.21
N LEU A 121 -4.97 -7.14 0.04
CA LEU A 121 -4.22 -6.56 1.15
C LEU A 121 -3.53 -5.30 0.66
N THR A 122 -3.60 -4.22 1.43
CA THR A 122 -2.91 -2.98 1.05
C THR A 122 -2.26 -2.29 2.25
N LEU A 123 -1.24 -1.50 1.96
CA LEU A 123 -0.54 -0.64 2.91
C LEU A 123 0.17 0.48 2.14
N ALA A 124 0.57 1.52 2.87
CA ALA A 124 1.19 2.74 2.33
C ALA A 124 0.30 3.55 1.37
N CYS A 125 0.79 4.70 0.91
CA CYS A 125 -0.03 5.67 0.20
C CYS A 125 -0.49 5.23 -1.20
N GLY A 126 0.09 4.18 -1.79
CA GLY A 126 -0.40 3.55 -3.02
C GLY A 126 -1.87 3.16 -2.96
N LYS A 127 -2.37 2.85 -1.75
CA LYS A 127 -3.77 2.54 -1.48
C LYS A 127 -4.74 3.61 -1.97
N PHE A 128 -4.35 4.90 -2.00
CA PHE A 128 -5.25 5.99 -2.41
C PHE A 128 -5.67 5.90 -3.88
N ARG A 129 -5.08 4.97 -4.65
CA ARG A 129 -5.54 4.63 -6.00
C ARG A 129 -6.84 3.82 -6.02
N PHE A 130 -7.18 3.13 -4.94
CA PHE A 130 -8.28 2.15 -4.95
C PHE A 130 -8.98 1.97 -3.59
N ASN A 131 -8.54 2.66 -2.53
CA ASN A 131 -9.07 2.42 -1.17
C ASN A 131 -10.50 2.88 -0.95
N ASP A 132 -11.03 3.70 -1.86
CA ASP A 132 -12.40 4.19 -1.88
C ASP A 132 -13.31 3.34 -2.80
N LEU A 133 -12.82 2.23 -3.34
CA LEU A 133 -13.63 1.24 -4.05
C LEU A 133 -14.43 0.39 -3.06
N ASN A 134 -15.71 0.14 -3.40
CA ASN A 134 -16.50 -0.88 -2.72
C ASN A 134 -16.35 -2.21 -3.47
N LEU A 135 -15.51 -3.10 -2.96
CA LEU A 135 -15.28 -4.42 -3.53
C LEU A 135 -16.19 -5.53 -2.95
N GLY A 136 -16.98 -5.21 -1.93
CA GLY A 136 -17.78 -6.19 -1.19
C GLY A 136 -16.99 -6.97 -0.14
N GLU A 137 -17.56 -8.10 0.28
CA GLU A 137 -17.03 -8.96 1.34
C GLU A 137 -17.16 -10.44 0.92
N ILE A 138 -16.32 -11.29 1.50
CA ILE A 138 -16.38 -12.76 1.36
C ILE A 138 -16.55 -13.32 2.76
N ASN A 139 -17.67 -13.99 3.04
CA ASN A 139 -17.99 -14.53 4.38
C ASN A 139 -17.85 -13.50 5.52
N GLY A 140 -18.23 -12.24 5.26
CA GLY A 140 -18.11 -11.12 6.21
C GLY A 140 -16.70 -10.54 6.34
N LEU A 141 -15.72 -11.03 5.56
CA LEU A 141 -14.38 -10.45 5.46
C LEU A 141 -14.34 -9.43 4.32
N PRO A 142 -13.99 -8.15 4.58
CA PRO A 142 -13.86 -7.16 3.53
C PRO A 142 -12.84 -7.56 2.48
N ARG A 143 -13.21 -7.45 1.20
CA ARG A 143 -12.31 -7.76 0.08
C ARG A 143 -11.13 -6.81 -0.05
N LEU A 144 -11.19 -5.65 0.58
CA LEU A 144 -10.09 -4.71 0.68
C LEU A 144 -9.73 -4.49 2.14
N MET A 145 -8.54 -4.93 2.54
CA MET A 145 -8.03 -4.82 3.90
C MET A 145 -6.83 -3.89 3.95
N ASP A 146 -7.03 -2.70 4.52
CA ASP A 146 -5.96 -1.73 4.75
C ASP A 146 -5.21 -2.02 6.05
N MET A 147 -3.96 -2.45 5.90
CA MET A 147 -3.03 -2.81 6.97
C MET A 147 -2.26 -1.63 7.57
N GLY A 148 -2.32 -0.44 6.96
CA GLY A 148 -1.75 0.78 7.53
C GLY A 148 -0.70 1.47 6.65
N GLN A 149 0.32 2.04 7.27
CA GLN A 149 1.41 2.79 6.66
C GLN A 149 2.44 1.86 5.98
N CYS A 150 3.47 2.42 5.35
CA CYS A 150 4.53 1.64 4.71
C CYS A 150 5.28 0.71 5.67
N ASN A 151 5.50 1.14 6.90
CA ASN A 151 6.12 0.34 7.95
C ASN A 151 5.25 -0.86 8.39
N ASP A 152 3.94 -0.82 8.16
CA ASP A 152 3.06 -1.97 8.43
C ASP A 152 3.29 -3.13 7.45
N ALA A 153 4.23 -2.99 6.50
CA ALA A 153 4.80 -4.12 5.76
C ALA A 153 5.33 -5.21 6.68
N TYR A 154 5.85 -4.85 7.87
CA TYR A 154 6.18 -5.85 8.91
C TYR A 154 4.94 -6.67 9.30
N GLY A 155 3.82 -6.00 9.58
CA GLY A 155 2.57 -6.67 9.91
C GLY A 155 2.05 -7.56 8.78
N ALA A 156 2.17 -7.12 7.53
CA ALA A 156 1.82 -7.93 6.35
C ALA A 156 2.68 -9.20 6.25
N ILE A 157 3.98 -9.08 6.52
CA ILE A 157 4.89 -10.24 6.58
C ILE A 157 4.49 -11.19 7.71
N GLN A 158 4.15 -10.68 8.90
CA GLN A 158 3.69 -11.52 10.02
C GLN A 158 2.41 -12.31 9.67
N VAL A 159 1.46 -11.66 8.99
CA VAL A 159 0.26 -12.33 8.50
C VAL A 159 0.59 -13.42 7.49
N ALA A 160 1.46 -13.13 6.51
CA ALA A 160 1.86 -14.12 5.51
C ALA A 160 2.58 -15.33 6.15
N LEU A 161 3.48 -15.10 7.10
CA LEU A 161 4.17 -16.16 7.83
C LEU A 161 3.21 -17.03 8.64
N ALA A 162 2.24 -16.42 9.34
CA ALA A 162 1.24 -17.15 10.11
C ALA A 162 0.30 -17.99 9.23
N LEU A 163 -0.08 -17.46 8.06
CA LEU A 163 -0.85 -18.23 7.07
C LEU A 163 -0.03 -19.39 6.53
N ALA A 164 1.23 -19.16 6.16
CA ALA A 164 2.13 -20.20 5.67
C ALA A 164 2.29 -21.35 6.70
N ASP A 165 2.47 -21.01 7.97
CA ASP A 165 2.51 -21.98 9.08
C ASP A 165 1.19 -22.77 9.20
N ALA A 166 0.04 -22.09 9.15
CA ALA A 166 -1.27 -22.73 9.22
C ALA A 166 -1.58 -23.67 8.04
N PHE A 167 -0.96 -23.45 6.88
CA PHE A 167 -1.05 -24.32 5.70
C PHE A 167 0.10 -25.33 5.59
N GLY A 168 1.11 -25.25 6.46
CA GLY A 168 2.29 -26.12 6.41
C GLY A 168 3.11 -25.93 5.14
N CYS A 169 3.16 -24.70 4.59
CA CYS A 169 3.90 -24.36 3.39
C CYS A 169 4.81 -23.14 3.61
N THR A 170 5.55 -22.73 2.59
CA THR A 170 6.30 -21.48 2.57
C THR A 170 5.45 -20.32 2.08
N VAL A 171 5.86 -19.08 2.35
CA VAL A 171 5.14 -17.88 1.89
C VAL A 171 5.02 -17.82 0.36
N ASN A 172 5.99 -18.37 -0.38
CA ASN A 172 5.95 -18.39 -1.85
C ASN A 172 4.95 -19.42 -2.40
N GLU A 173 4.50 -20.39 -1.60
CA GLU A 173 3.50 -21.41 -1.96
C GLU A 173 2.09 -21.01 -1.51
N LEU A 174 1.93 -19.88 -0.82
CA LEU A 174 0.62 -19.32 -0.53
C LEU A 174 -0.01 -18.81 -1.82
N PRO A 175 -1.36 -18.82 -1.92
CA PRO A 175 -2.06 -18.12 -2.99
C PRO A 175 -2.00 -16.60 -2.75
N LEU A 176 -0.80 -16.03 -2.77
CA LEU A 176 -0.48 -14.65 -2.45
C LEU A 176 0.43 -14.07 -3.53
N SER A 177 -0.04 -13.01 -4.19
CA SER A 177 0.73 -12.30 -5.22
C SER A 177 1.11 -10.89 -4.79
N PHE A 178 2.29 -10.44 -5.21
CA PHE A 178 2.86 -9.15 -4.83
C PHE A 178 2.84 -8.18 -6.00
N VAL A 179 2.02 -7.12 -5.89
CA VAL A 179 1.88 -6.07 -6.90
C VAL A 179 2.22 -4.73 -6.27
N LEU A 180 3.50 -4.35 -6.38
CA LEU A 180 4.07 -3.27 -5.62
C LEU A 180 4.26 -2.01 -6.47
N SER A 181 3.84 -0.89 -5.90
CA SER A 181 4.14 0.45 -6.35
C SER A 181 5.29 1.04 -5.54
N TRP A 182 6.14 1.85 -6.15
CA TRP A 182 7.19 2.55 -5.41
C TRP A 182 7.34 3.99 -5.87
N TYR A 183 8.00 4.80 -5.05
CA TYR A 183 8.26 6.22 -5.33
C TYR A 183 9.54 6.70 -4.64
N GLU A 184 9.65 6.43 -3.33
CA GLU A 184 10.74 6.91 -2.50
C GLU A 184 11.44 5.76 -1.75
N GLN A 185 12.38 6.09 -0.86
CA GLN A 185 13.39 5.15 -0.37
C GLN A 185 12.84 4.15 0.65
N LYS A 186 11.77 4.46 1.40
CA LYS A 186 11.16 3.48 2.32
C LYS A 186 10.59 2.29 1.53
N ALA A 187 10.02 2.52 0.34
CA ALA A 187 9.60 1.44 -0.54
C ALA A 187 10.78 0.54 -1.00
N VAL A 188 11.96 1.13 -1.21
CA VAL A 188 13.18 0.36 -1.54
C VAL A 188 13.62 -0.50 -0.36
N CYS A 189 13.59 0.04 0.87
CA CYS A 189 13.89 -0.75 2.07
C CYS A 189 12.93 -1.93 2.23
N ILE A 190 11.63 -1.73 2.00
CA ILE A 190 10.63 -2.81 2.05
C ILE A 190 10.91 -3.86 0.98
N LEU A 191 11.22 -3.44 -0.25
CA LEU A 191 11.59 -4.38 -1.32
C LEU A 191 12.81 -5.22 -0.92
N LEU A 192 13.87 -4.60 -0.39
CA LEU A 192 15.06 -5.32 0.07
C LEU A 192 14.75 -6.30 1.21
N THR A 193 13.85 -5.93 2.14
CA THR A 193 13.38 -6.84 3.19
C THR A 193 12.66 -8.05 2.59
N LEU A 194 11.77 -7.85 1.63
CA LEU A 194 11.07 -8.96 0.94
C LEU A 194 12.06 -9.89 0.23
N LEU A 195 13.06 -9.32 -0.46
CA LEU A 195 14.11 -10.10 -1.12
C LEU A 195 14.97 -10.86 -0.11
N HIS A 196 15.33 -10.24 1.03
CA HIS A 196 16.06 -10.91 2.11
C HIS A 196 15.27 -12.11 2.68
N LEU A 197 13.95 -11.97 2.81
CA LEU A 197 13.05 -13.05 3.25
C LEU A 197 12.79 -14.11 2.15
N GLY A 198 13.40 -13.95 0.97
CA GLY A 198 13.27 -14.91 -0.13
C GLY A 198 11.93 -14.83 -0.86
N ILE A 199 11.19 -13.73 -0.73
CA ILE A 199 9.94 -13.50 -1.47
C ILE A 199 10.25 -13.33 -2.95
N LYS A 200 9.49 -14.00 -3.80
CA LYS A 200 9.66 -14.01 -5.26
C LYS A 200 8.43 -13.47 -6.00
N ASN A 201 8.57 -13.35 -7.31
CA ASN A 201 7.49 -13.07 -8.26
C ASN A 201 6.77 -11.73 -8.01
N ILE A 202 7.55 -10.70 -7.66
CA ILE A 202 7.04 -9.35 -7.40
C ILE A 202 6.85 -8.59 -8.71
N ARG A 203 5.64 -8.10 -8.97
CA ARG A 203 5.36 -7.09 -10.01
C ARG A 203 5.68 -5.71 -9.45
N LEU A 204 6.62 -4.99 -10.05
CA LEU A 204 7.10 -3.70 -9.56
C LEU A 204 6.85 -2.58 -10.58
N GLY A 205 6.19 -1.50 -10.16
CA GLY A 205 5.79 -0.41 -11.05
C GLY A 205 5.66 0.97 -10.40
N PRO A 206 5.29 2.01 -11.17
CA PRO A 206 4.92 1.96 -12.59
C PRO A 206 6.11 1.89 -13.57
N SER A 207 7.34 2.01 -13.07
CA SER A 207 8.56 1.73 -13.82
C SER A 207 9.60 1.15 -12.87
N LEU A 208 10.53 0.37 -13.39
CA LEU A 208 11.65 -0.10 -12.58
C LEU A 208 12.55 1.07 -12.11
N PRO A 209 13.21 0.95 -10.95
CA PRO A 209 14.13 1.97 -10.47
C PRO A 209 15.30 2.22 -11.41
N ALA A 210 15.52 3.50 -11.75
CA ALA A 210 16.59 3.93 -12.65
C ALA A 210 18.01 3.67 -12.09
N PHE A 211 18.13 3.45 -10.78
CA PHE A 211 19.41 3.10 -10.13
C PHE A 211 19.77 1.61 -10.27
N LEU A 212 18.92 0.78 -10.86
CA LEU A 212 19.25 -0.61 -11.16
C LEU A 212 20.03 -0.68 -12.47
N SER A 213 21.30 -1.09 -12.39
CA SER A 213 22.07 -1.42 -13.59
C SER A 213 21.50 -2.69 -14.26
N PRO A 214 21.75 -2.89 -15.57
CA PRO A 214 21.28 -4.10 -16.26
C PRO A 214 21.71 -5.40 -15.58
N ASN A 215 22.95 -5.47 -15.06
CA ASN A 215 23.44 -6.66 -14.36
C ASN A 215 22.68 -6.93 -13.05
N ILE A 216 22.38 -5.89 -12.28
CA ILE A 216 21.60 -6.03 -11.04
C ILE A 216 20.16 -6.39 -11.37
N LEU A 217 19.57 -5.78 -12.40
CA LEU A 217 18.22 -6.13 -12.83
C LEU A 217 18.15 -7.61 -13.25
N ASN A 218 19.08 -8.09 -14.08
CA ASN A 218 19.11 -9.50 -14.48
C ASN A 218 19.23 -10.45 -13.27
N LEU A 219 20.08 -10.11 -12.30
CA LEU A 219 20.18 -10.87 -11.05
C LEU A 219 18.84 -10.94 -10.30
N LEU A 220 18.11 -9.82 -10.23
CA LEU A 220 16.80 -9.74 -9.57
C LEU A 220 15.73 -10.54 -10.32
N VAL A 221 15.75 -10.52 -11.66
CA VAL A 221 14.88 -11.36 -12.48
C VAL A 221 15.19 -12.83 -12.25
N GLU A 222 16.45 -13.24 -12.39
CA GLU A 222 16.86 -14.65 -12.33
C GLU A 222 16.66 -15.27 -10.94
N LYS A 223 16.99 -14.53 -9.87
CA LYS A 223 16.94 -15.08 -8.50
C LYS A 223 15.59 -14.92 -7.83
N TYR A 224 14.86 -13.84 -8.13
CA TYR A 224 13.66 -13.45 -7.41
C TYR A 224 12.42 -13.32 -8.30
N GLY A 225 12.53 -13.44 -9.62
CA GLY A 225 11.39 -13.28 -10.52
C GLY A 225 10.78 -11.88 -10.45
N ILE A 226 11.57 -10.85 -10.12
CA ILE A 226 11.09 -9.47 -10.21
C ILE A 226 10.73 -9.17 -11.66
N ALA A 227 9.57 -8.58 -11.88
CA ALA A 227 9.13 -8.18 -13.20
C ALA A 227 8.46 -6.80 -13.18
N PRO A 228 8.56 -6.03 -14.27
CA PRO A 228 7.73 -4.84 -14.42
C PRO A 228 6.25 -5.24 -14.49
N ILE A 229 5.37 -4.29 -14.15
CA ILE A 229 3.95 -4.39 -14.49
C ILE A 229 3.75 -4.30 -16.02
N THR A 230 2.72 -4.96 -16.54
CA THR A 230 2.26 -4.83 -17.93
C THR A 230 0.87 -4.19 -17.99
N THR A 231 -0.15 -4.95 -18.37
CA THR A 231 -1.56 -4.59 -18.28
C THR A 231 -2.21 -5.33 -17.12
N PRO A 232 -3.25 -4.76 -16.49
CA PRO A 232 -3.97 -5.43 -15.40
C PRO A 232 -4.41 -6.85 -15.73
N GLU A 233 -4.97 -7.07 -16.92
CA GLU A 233 -5.47 -8.36 -17.37
C GLU A 233 -4.36 -9.42 -17.48
N GLU A 234 -3.25 -9.07 -18.15
CA GLU A 234 -2.11 -9.97 -18.33
C GLU A 234 -1.45 -10.30 -16.99
N ASP A 235 -1.28 -9.31 -16.12
CA ASP A 235 -0.65 -9.52 -14.82
C ASP A 235 -1.54 -10.37 -13.90
N ILE A 236 -2.86 -10.12 -13.86
CA ILE A 236 -3.79 -10.97 -13.10
C ILE A 236 -3.71 -12.40 -13.60
N LYS A 237 -3.78 -12.61 -14.92
CA LYS A 237 -3.68 -13.94 -15.53
C LYS A 237 -2.35 -14.61 -15.19
N ALA A 238 -1.24 -13.90 -15.22
CA ALA A 238 0.06 -14.46 -14.86
C ALA A 238 0.12 -14.84 -13.37
N LEU A 239 -0.40 -13.99 -12.50
CA LEU A 239 -0.30 -14.14 -11.05
C LEU A 239 -1.17 -15.27 -10.49
N ILE A 240 -2.37 -15.48 -11.04
CA ILE A 240 -3.27 -16.56 -10.58
C ILE A 240 -2.86 -17.95 -11.13
N ASN A 241 -2.08 -17.99 -12.20
CA ASN A 241 -1.64 -19.24 -12.84
C ASN A 241 -0.20 -19.62 -12.47
N THR A 242 0.48 -18.81 -11.65
CA THR A 242 1.81 -19.16 -11.14
C THR A 242 1.61 -20.09 -9.94
N PRO A 243 2.14 -21.33 -9.99
CA PRO A 243 2.03 -22.28 -8.88
C PRO A 243 2.82 -21.83 -7.65
#